data_AF-A0A938W2P5-F1
#
_entry.id   AF-A0A938W2P5-F1
#
_cell.length_a   1.000
_cell.length_b   1.000
_cell.length_c   1.000
_cell.angle_alpha   90.00
_cell.angle_beta   90.00
_cell.angle_gamma   90.00
#
_symmetry.space_group_name_H-M   'P 1'
#
loop_
_entity.id
_entity.type
_entity.pdbx_description
1 polymer ?
#
loop_
_entity_poly.entity_id
_entity_poly.type
_entity_poly.pdbx_seq_one_letter_code
_entity_poly.pdbx_strand_id
1 'polypeptide(L)'
;MQLGFVSAILPDLSLEDVVGFAAAEGFACVELMCWPRGKAERRYAGVTHIDVAGFTQADAQRINELMAQAGVSISGLGYYPNPLTPDRAEAAVYVEHMQQVI
;
A
#
# COMPACT_ATOMS: atom_id res chain seq x y z
N MET A 1 -11.09 11.92 -16.74
CA MET A 1 -11.05 11.98 -15.26
C MET A 1 -10.44 10.68 -14.78
N GLN A 2 -9.41 10.71 -13.93
CA GLN A 2 -8.85 9.50 -13.33
C GLN A 2 -9.65 9.17 -12.06
N LEU A 3 -10.32 8.02 -12.05
CA LEU A 3 -11.03 7.51 -10.88
C LEU A 3 -10.25 6.33 -10.31
N GLY A 4 -10.07 6.31 -9.00
CA GLY A 4 -9.36 5.25 -8.30
C GLY A 4 -9.90 5.04 -6.89
N PHE A 5 -9.29 4.11 -6.17
CA PHE A 5 -9.66 3.78 -4.79
C PHE A 5 -8.42 3.50 -3.92
N VAL A 6 -8.65 3.50 -2.61
CA VAL A 6 -7.63 3.17 -1.60
C VAL A 6 -7.67 1.67 -1.34
N SER A 7 -6.56 0.96 -1.54
CA SER A 7 -6.54 -0.52 -1.51
C SER A 7 -6.90 -1.12 -0.15
N ALA A 8 -6.88 -0.31 0.91
CA ALA A 8 -7.33 -0.66 2.26
C ALA A 8 -8.71 -1.34 2.32
N ILE A 9 -9.61 -1.03 1.37
CA ILE A 9 -10.96 -1.60 1.31
C ILE A 9 -10.98 -3.07 0.86
N LEU A 10 -9.87 -3.59 0.33
CA LEU A 10 -9.67 -4.96 -0.13
C LEU A 10 -8.56 -5.66 0.69
N PRO A 11 -8.72 -5.80 2.02
CA PRO A 11 -7.65 -6.22 2.92
C PRO A 11 -7.19 -7.66 2.72
N ASP A 12 -8.07 -8.52 2.20
CA ASP A 12 -7.82 -9.95 2.03
C ASP A 12 -7.28 -10.31 0.64
N LEU A 13 -7.19 -9.32 -0.26
CA LEU A 13 -6.68 -9.52 -1.62
C LEU A 13 -5.17 -9.35 -1.67
N SER A 14 -4.52 -10.14 -2.53
CA SER A 14 -3.13 -9.90 -2.93
C SER A 14 -3.00 -8.59 -3.73
N LEU A 15 -1.77 -8.12 -3.94
CA LEU A 15 -1.54 -6.96 -4.81
C LEU A 15 -2.05 -7.22 -6.23
N GLU A 16 -1.76 -8.41 -6.76
CA GLU A 16 -2.19 -8.87 -8.07
C GLU A 16 -3.72 -8.87 -8.20
N ASP A 17 -4.43 -9.36 -7.17
CA ASP A 17 -5.91 -9.36 -7.16
C ASP A 17 -6.49 -7.96 -7.04
N VAL A 18 -5.88 -7.05 -6.27
CA VAL A 18 -6.30 -5.65 -6.18
C VAL A 18 -6.18 -4.96 -7.53
N VAL A 19 -5.05 -5.16 -8.23
CA VAL A 19 -4.80 -4.58 -9.55
C VAL A 19 -5.73 -5.19 -10.60
N GLY A 20 -5.97 -6.50 -10.53
CA GLY A 20 -6.94 -7.19 -11.38
C GLY A 20 -8.37 -6.66 -11.18
N PHE A 21 -8.78 -6.45 -9.93
CA PHE A 21 -10.07 -5.83 -9.62
C PHE A 21 -10.17 -4.41 -10.18
N ALA A 22 -9.12 -3.59 -10.00
CA ALA A 22 -9.10 -2.22 -10.52
C ALA A 22 -9.31 -2.19 -12.05
N ALA A 23 -8.61 -3.06 -12.78
CA ALA A 23 -8.76 -3.17 -14.23
C ALA A 23 -10.14 -3.68 -14.64
N ALA A 24 -10.67 -4.70 -13.97
CA ALA A 24 -11.97 -5.30 -14.27
C ALA A 24 -13.14 -4.31 -14.07
N GLU A 25 -13.08 -3.48 -13.02
CA GLU A 25 -14.11 -2.49 -12.69
C GLU A 25 -13.89 -1.12 -13.37
N GLY A 26 -12.83 -0.97 -14.18
CA GLY A 26 -12.55 0.25 -14.93
C GLY A 26 -11.97 1.40 -14.11
N PHE A 27 -11.34 1.13 -12.96
CA PHE A 27 -10.57 2.12 -12.22
C PHE A 27 -9.23 2.40 -12.92
N ALA A 28 -8.86 3.67 -13.02
CA ALA A 28 -7.65 4.12 -13.69
C ALA A 28 -6.41 4.11 -12.76
N CYS A 29 -6.62 4.12 -11.44
CA CYS A 29 -5.54 4.13 -10.46
C CYS A 29 -5.93 3.50 -9.12
N VAL A 30 -4.91 3.16 -8.34
CA VAL A 30 -5.04 2.66 -6.96
C VAL A 30 -4.03 3.35 -6.06
N GLU A 31 -4.46 3.75 -4.87
CA GLU A 31 -3.56 4.09 -3.78
C GLU A 31 -3.24 2.83 -2.97
N LEU A 32 -1.99 2.38 -2.99
CA LEU A 32 -1.58 1.09 -2.46
C LEU A 32 -1.08 1.21 -1.01
N MET A 33 -1.66 0.41 -0.11
CA MET A 33 -1.29 0.46 1.31
C MET A 33 0.09 -0.15 1.57
N CYS A 34 0.92 0.60 2.29
CA CYS A 34 2.29 0.25 2.67
C CYS A 34 2.46 0.30 4.20
N TRP A 35 1.45 -0.12 4.96
CA TRP A 35 1.50 -0.03 6.42
C TRP A 35 2.50 -1.07 6.98
N PRO A 36 3.00 -0.89 8.21
CA PRO A 36 3.75 -1.96 8.86
C PRO A 36 2.86 -3.20 9.01
N ARG A 37 3.39 -4.37 8.66
CA ARG A 37 2.71 -5.64 8.92
C ARG A 37 2.49 -5.81 10.42
N GLY A 38 1.26 -6.05 10.82
CA GLY A 38 0.91 -6.16 12.24
C GLY A 38 -0.54 -6.57 12.45
N LYS A 39 -0.91 -6.76 13.71
CA LYS A 39 -2.31 -7.07 14.06
C LYS A 39 -3.19 -5.84 13.81
N ALA A 40 -4.33 -6.07 13.18
CA ALA A 40 -5.34 -5.05 12.98
C ALA A 40 -6.01 -4.69 14.31
N GLU A 41 -5.50 -3.68 15.02
CA GLU A 41 -6.15 -3.18 16.24
C GLU A 41 -7.34 -2.25 15.94
N ARG A 42 -7.46 -1.79 14.68
CA ARG A 42 -8.57 -0.96 14.16
C ARG A 42 -8.95 -1.39 12.74
N ARG A 43 -10.14 -0.98 12.27
CA ARG A 43 -10.64 -1.27 10.91
C ARG A 43 -9.59 -0.83 9.86
N TYR A 44 -9.19 -1.77 8.99
CA TYR A 44 -8.16 -1.63 7.95
C TYR A 44 -6.71 -1.43 8.44
N ALA A 45 -6.45 -1.52 9.75
CA ALA A 45 -5.07 -1.45 10.22
C ALA A 45 -4.26 -2.68 9.81
N GLY A 46 -3.01 -2.42 9.41
CA GLY A 46 -2.07 -3.46 8.99
C GLY A 46 -2.26 -3.95 7.55
N VAL A 47 -3.22 -3.39 6.80
CA VAL A 47 -3.37 -3.71 5.38
C VAL A 47 -2.12 -3.27 4.63
N THR A 48 -1.48 -4.24 3.98
CA THR A 48 -0.18 -4.07 3.32
C THR A 48 -0.21 -4.82 2.00
N HIS A 49 -0.40 -4.08 0.90
CA HIS A 49 -0.33 -4.63 -0.46
C HIS A 49 1.07 -4.49 -1.05
N ILE A 50 1.82 -3.47 -0.61
CA ILE A 50 3.26 -3.35 -0.85
C ILE A 50 3.96 -3.40 0.51
N ASP A 51 4.71 -4.47 0.74
CA ASP A 51 5.58 -4.57 1.90
C ASP A 51 6.90 -3.89 1.59
N VAL A 52 7.17 -2.78 2.27
CA VAL A 52 8.39 -1.98 2.05
C VAL A 52 9.59 -2.51 2.86
N ALA A 53 9.36 -3.42 3.81
CA ALA A 53 10.43 -3.99 4.60
C ALA A 53 11.28 -4.92 3.72
N GLY A 54 12.54 -4.53 3.46
CA GLY A 54 13.44 -5.27 2.58
C GLY A 54 13.09 -5.18 1.09
N PHE A 55 12.27 -4.21 0.71
CA PHE A 55 11.85 -3.99 -0.67
C PHE A 55 13.04 -3.66 -1.57
N THR A 56 13.09 -4.32 -2.73
CA THR A 56 14.22 -4.21 -3.66
C THR A 56 13.84 -3.52 -4.96
N GLN A 57 14.86 -3.15 -5.75
CA GLN A 57 14.65 -2.64 -7.10
C GLN A 57 13.93 -3.65 -8.01
N ALA A 58 14.15 -4.95 -7.80
CA ALA A 58 13.47 -6.00 -8.56
C ALA A 58 11.97 -6.06 -8.22
N ASP A 59 11.62 -5.85 -6.95
CA ASP A 59 10.22 -5.76 -6.51
C ASP A 59 9.54 -4.54 -7.14
N ALA A 60 10.21 -3.38 -7.13
CA ALA A 60 9.74 -2.17 -7.80
C ALA A 60 9.47 -2.41 -9.29
N GLN A 61 10.39 -3.09 -9.98
CA GLN A 61 10.24 -3.39 -11.39
C GLN A 61 9.03 -4.31 -11.64
N ARG A 62 8.92 -5.40 -10.86
CA ARG A 62 7.80 -6.35 -10.94
C ARG A 62 6.45 -5.67 -10.73
N ILE A 63 6.34 -4.78 -9.74
CA ILE A 63 5.10 -4.04 -9.46
C ILE A 63 4.78 -3.08 -10.60
N ASN A 64 5.75 -2.30 -11.08
CA ASN A 64 5.52 -1.40 -12.21
C ASN A 64 5.07 -2.15 -13.48
N GLU A 65 5.65 -3.32 -13.75
CA GLU A 65 5.23 -4.20 -14.85
C GLU A 65 3.79 -4.70 -14.68
N LEU A 66 3.42 -5.15 -13.48
CA LEU A 66 2.04 -5.55 -13.14
C LEU A 66 1.04 -4.40 -13.39
N MET A 67 1.34 -3.21 -12.88
CA MET A 67 0.50 -2.02 -13.05
C MET A 67 0.33 -1.66 -14.54
N ALA A 68 1.45 -1.66 -15.29
CA ALA A 68 1.45 -1.36 -16.72
C ALA A 68 0.65 -2.38 -17.54
N GLN A 69 0.78 -3.68 -17.23
CA GLN A 69 0.03 -4.75 -17.90
C GLN A 69 -1.47 -4.62 -17.67
N ALA A 70 -1.88 -4.19 -16.48
CA ALA A 70 -3.28 -3.98 -16.14
C ALA A 70 -3.85 -2.64 -16.67
N GLY A 71 -3.00 -1.73 -17.16
CA GLY A 71 -3.42 -0.38 -17.54
C GLY A 71 -3.87 0.47 -16.35
N VAL A 72 -3.42 0.14 -15.14
CA VAL A 72 -3.75 0.82 -13.88
C VAL A 72 -2.50 1.54 -13.39
N SER A 73 -2.65 2.76 -12.87
CA SER A 73 -1.52 3.52 -12.29
C SER A 73 -1.53 3.50 -10.75
N ILE A 74 -0.37 3.67 -10.14
CA ILE A 74 -0.28 3.93 -8.70
C ILE A 74 -0.53 5.43 -8.48
N SER A 75 -1.60 5.80 -7.77
CA SER A 75 -1.87 7.20 -7.42
C SER A 75 -1.12 7.66 -6.18
N GLY A 76 -0.72 6.73 -5.32
CA GLY A 76 0.06 6.99 -4.11
C GLY A 76 0.39 5.72 -3.35
N LEU A 77 1.36 5.83 -2.44
CA LEU A 77 1.67 4.83 -1.43
C LEU A 77 1.01 5.28 -0.12
N GLY A 78 -0.07 4.61 0.26
CA GLY A 78 -0.84 4.99 1.43
C GLY A 78 -0.17 4.54 2.73
N TYR A 79 0.08 5.49 3.61
CA TYR A 79 0.71 5.29 4.91
C TYR A 79 -0.01 6.12 5.97
N TYR A 80 -0.82 5.46 6.81
CA TYR A 80 -1.63 6.11 7.85
C TYR A 80 -1.40 5.65 9.31
N PRO A 81 -0.27 5.00 9.69
CA PRO A 81 0.17 5.01 11.08
C PRO A 81 0.40 6.43 11.62
N ASN A 82 0.34 6.59 12.95
CA ASN A 82 0.45 7.90 13.60
C ASN A 82 1.87 8.12 14.17
N PRO A 83 2.79 8.79 13.46
CA PRO A 83 4.14 9.07 13.98
C PRO A 83 4.15 10.06 15.16
N LEU A 84 3.00 10.64 15.52
CA LEU A 84 2.83 11.56 16.63
C LEU A 84 2.15 10.92 17.85
N THR A 85 2.11 9.58 17.92
CA THR A 85 1.64 8.85 19.12
C THR A 85 2.46 9.25 20.36
N PRO A 86 1.85 9.35 21.56
CA PRO A 86 2.56 9.73 22.78
C PRO A 86 3.62 8.71 23.23
N ASP A 87 3.51 7.45 22.79
CA ASP A 87 4.54 6.44 23.03
C ASP A 87 5.71 6.66 22.06
N ARG A 88 6.87 7.06 22.58
CA ARG A 88 8.06 7.36 21.77
C ARG A 88 8.62 6.12 21.05
N ALA A 89 8.48 4.93 21.64
CA ALA A 89 8.95 3.71 21.00
C ALA A 89 8.05 3.35 19.81
N GLU A 90 6.74 3.47 19.98
CA GLU A 90 5.77 3.28 18.90
C GLU A 90 5.95 4.32 17.79
N ALA A 91 6.13 5.60 18.14
CA ALA A 91 6.39 6.67 17.17
C ALA A 91 7.66 6.41 16.34
N ALA A 92 8.73 5.94 16.98
CA ALA A 92 9.97 5.60 16.28
C ALA A 92 9.76 4.52 15.22
N VAL A 93 9.00 3.45 15.54
CA VAL A 93 8.65 2.39 14.58
C VAL A 93 7.96 2.98 13.34
N TYR A 94 7.01 3.89 13.53
CA TYR A 94 6.29 4.49 12.40
C TYR A 94 7.14 5.45 11.59
N VAL A 95 8.03 6.21 12.21
CA VAL A 95 8.95 7.12 11.52
C VAL A 95 9.96 6.33 10.70
N GLU A 96 10.61 5.32 11.29
CA GLU A 96 11.59 4.47 10.62
C GLU A 96 10.97 3.73 9.44
N HIS A 97 9.78 3.17 9.61
CA HIS A 97 9.09 2.49 8.52
C HIS A 97 8.63 3.46 7.43
N MET A 98 8.19 4.67 7.77
CA MET A 98 7.82 5.69 6.75
C MET A 98 9.01 6.07 5.87
N GLN A 99 10.22 6.08 6.41
CA GLN A 99 11.45 6.31 5.64
C GLN A 99 11.75 5.19 4.63
N GLN A 100 11.18 3.99 4.81
CA GLN A 100 11.30 2.91 3.82
C GLN A 100 10.29 3.05 2.67
N VAL A 101 9.23 3.85 2.87
CA VAL A 101 8.21 4.13 1.84
C VAL A 101 8.66 5.23 0.87
N ILE A 102 9.55 6.13 1.30
CA ILE A 102 10.01 7.34 0.58
C ILE A 102 11.40 7.10 -0.02
#